data_AF-A0AAU5LZA6-F1
#
_entry.id   AF-A0AAU5LZA6-F1
#
_cell.length_a   1.000
_cell.length_b   1.000
_cell.length_c   1.000
_cell.angle_alpha   90.00
_cell.angle_beta   90.00
_cell.angle_gamma   90.00
#
_symmetry.space_group_name_H-M   'P 1'
#
loop_
_entity.id
_entity.type
_entity.pdbx_description
1 polymer ?
#
loop_
_entity_poly.entity_id
_entity_poly.type
_entity_poly.pdbx_seq_one_letter_code
_entity_poly.pdbx_strand_id
1 'polypeptide(L)' 'MRTINDKELIWRDPDHEQPLLPPSFAYGCKVGSGVVILAGVTVGEQALVGAASVVTKDVQARTIVYGVPATQHGEVTL' A
#
# COMPACT_ATOMS: atom_id res chain seq x y z
N MET A 1 25.79 -6.39 -2.07
CA MET A 1 24.40 -5.97 -1.88
C MET A 1 24.10 -4.85 -2.86
N ARG A 2 23.27 -5.09 -3.88
CA ARG A 2 22.82 -4.04 -4.82
C ARG A 2 21.36 -3.77 -4.49
N THR A 3 21.08 -2.59 -3.96
CA THR A 3 19.72 -2.14 -3.61
C THR A 3 18.99 -1.68 -4.87
N ILE A 4 17.67 -1.67 -4.85
CA ILE A 4 16.83 -1.19 -5.97
C ILE A 4 16.52 0.32 -5.87
N ASN A 5 17.13 1.01 -4.89
CA ASN A 5 16.82 2.42 -4.62
C ASN A 5 17.78 3.33 -5.38
N ASP A 6 17.69 3.24 -6.69
CA ASP A 6 18.45 4.03 -7.64
C ASP A 6 17.54 5.21 -8.00
N LYS A 7 18.07 6.44 -8.00
CA LYS A 7 17.30 7.69 -8.18
C LYS A 7 16.45 7.76 -9.46
N GLU A 8 16.63 6.81 -10.36
CA GLU A 8 16.03 6.77 -11.69
C GLU A 8 14.98 5.66 -11.85
N LEU A 9 14.71 4.81 -10.83
CA LEU A 9 13.72 3.72 -10.91
C LEU A 9 13.88 2.83 -12.17
N ILE A 10 15.11 2.66 -12.65
CA ILE A 10 15.38 1.96 -13.92
C ILE A 10 15.40 0.45 -13.65
N TRP A 11 14.46 -0.26 -14.25
CA TRP A 11 14.43 -1.72 -14.24
C TRP A 11 15.61 -2.27 -15.05
N ARG A 12 16.09 -3.47 -14.69
CA ARG A 12 17.13 -4.19 -15.46
C ARG A 12 16.68 -4.60 -16.85
N ASP A 13 15.36 -4.61 -17.07
CA ASP A 13 14.73 -4.93 -18.32
C ASP A 13 14.22 -3.61 -18.94
N PRO A 14 14.84 -3.16 -20.06
CA PRO A 14 14.46 -1.92 -20.72
C PRO A 14 13.06 -1.98 -21.35
N ASP A 15 12.52 -3.18 -21.55
CA ASP A 15 11.19 -3.41 -22.13
C ASP A 15 10.12 -3.61 -21.05
N HIS A 16 10.51 -3.53 -19.77
CA HIS A 16 9.57 -3.70 -18.65
C HIS A 16 8.71 -2.44 -18.48
N GLU A 17 7.49 -2.50 -19.00
CA GLU A 17 6.46 -1.50 -18.75
C GLU A 17 5.78 -1.79 -17.40
N GLN A 18 6.17 -1.06 -16.34
CA GLN A 18 5.40 -1.06 -15.10
C GLN A 18 4.16 -0.20 -15.33
N PRO A 19 2.93 -0.73 -15.23
CA PRO A 19 1.76 0.13 -15.22
C PRO A 19 1.85 0.98 -13.93
N LEU A 20 2.03 2.29 -14.11
CA LEU A 20 2.03 3.28 -13.01
C LEU A 20 0.59 3.49 -12.54
N LEU A 21 0.02 2.46 -11.93
CA LEU A 21 -1.32 2.50 -11.38
C LEU A 21 -1.29 3.26 -10.07
N PRO A 22 -2.04 4.37 -9.94
CA PRO A 22 -2.16 5.03 -8.65
C PRO A 22 -2.81 4.07 -7.65
N PRO A 23 -2.47 4.16 -6.35
CA PRO A 23 -3.27 3.51 -5.34
C PRO A 23 -4.69 4.07 -5.36
N SER A 24 -5.67 3.22 -5.10
CA SER A 24 -7.08 3.60 -5.04
C SER A 24 -7.56 3.63 -3.60
N PHE A 25 -8.36 4.63 -3.25
CA PHE A 25 -8.89 4.83 -1.90
C PHE A 25 -10.41 4.85 -1.96
N ALA A 26 -11.05 3.86 -1.35
CA ALA A 26 -12.50 3.84 -1.23
C ALA A 26 -12.99 4.80 -0.14
N TYR A 27 -14.29 5.06 -0.13
CA TYR A 27 -14.93 6.01 0.77
C TYR A 27 -14.59 5.74 2.24
N GLY A 28 -14.31 6.80 2.99
CA GLY A 28 -14.12 6.74 4.45
C GLY A 28 -12.92 5.93 4.93
N CYS A 29 -12.04 5.44 4.05
CA CYS A 29 -10.80 4.81 4.47
C CYS A 29 -9.89 5.82 5.21
N LYS A 30 -9.07 5.32 6.12
CA LYS A 30 -8.18 6.12 6.98
C LYS A 30 -6.76 5.60 6.85
N VAL A 31 -5.85 6.48 6.47
CA VAL A 31 -4.43 6.16 6.28
C VAL A 31 -3.60 6.91 7.31
N GLY A 32 -2.85 6.18 8.13
CA GLY A 32 -1.93 6.75 9.11
C GLY A 32 -0.79 7.53 8.47
N SER A 33 -0.12 8.36 9.28
CA SER A 33 1.04 9.13 8.82
C SER A 33 2.21 8.22 8.42
N GLY A 34 2.93 8.60 7.36
CA GLY A 34 4.15 7.90 6.91
C GLY A 34 3.92 6.52 6.31
N VAL A 35 2.69 6.19 5.92
CA VAL A 35 2.38 4.93 5.21
C VAL A 35 2.96 4.97 3.80
N VAL A 36 3.51 3.83 3.36
CA VAL A 36 3.87 3.56 1.97
C VAL A 36 2.87 2.58 1.39
N ILE A 37 2.23 2.94 0.27
CA ILE A 37 1.28 2.07 -0.44
C ILE A 37 1.85 1.80 -1.83
N LEU A 38 1.98 0.52 -2.19
CA LEU A 38 2.48 0.16 -3.52
C LEU A 38 1.48 0.54 -4.63
N ALA A 39 2.02 0.79 -5.82
CA ALA A 39 1.24 1.08 -7.02
C ALA A 39 0.19 -0.04 -7.27
N GLY A 40 -1.00 0.34 -7.70
CA GLY A 40 -2.10 -0.56 -8.02
C GLY A 40 -2.87 -1.14 -6.81
N VAL A 41 -2.45 -0.86 -5.58
CA VAL A 41 -3.16 -1.31 -4.38
C VAL A 41 -4.44 -0.51 -4.14
N THR A 42 -5.53 -1.20 -3.80
CA THR A 42 -6.79 -0.62 -3.36
C THR A 42 -6.95 -0.69 -1.84
N VAL A 43 -7.26 0.44 -1.21
CA VAL A 43 -7.66 0.52 0.19
C VAL A 43 -9.18 0.55 0.27
N GLY A 44 -9.76 -0.53 0.81
CA GLY A 44 -11.21 -0.74 0.89
C GLY A 44 -11.96 0.27 1.76
N GLU A 45 -13.28 0.30 1.58
CA GLU A 45 -14.17 1.26 2.25
C GLU A 45 -14.03 1.15 3.78
N GLN A 46 -13.91 2.30 4.45
CA GLN A 46 -13.76 2.38 5.91
C GLN A 46 -12.59 1.59 6.51
N ALA A 47 -11.63 1.10 5.70
CA ALA A 47 -10.44 0.43 6.20
C ALA A 47 -9.52 1.40 6.97
N LEU A 48 -8.75 0.87 7.92
CA LEU A 48 -7.79 1.62 8.73
C LEU A 48 -6.39 1.07 8.52
N VAL A 49 -5.49 1.90 7.99
CA VAL A 49 -4.06 1.59 7.83
C VAL A 49 -3.28 2.28 8.94
N GLY A 50 -2.58 1.52 9.79
CA GLY A 50 -1.73 2.06 10.85
C GLY A 50 -0.54 2.87 10.32
N ALA A 51 -0.06 3.83 11.12
CA ALA A 51 1.08 4.68 10.75
C ALA A 51 2.35 3.86 10.42
N ALA A 52 3.20 4.41 9.55
CA ALA A 52 4.47 3.81 9.11
C ALA A 52 4.37 2.40 8.48
N SER A 53 3.19 1.99 8.03
CA SER A 53 2.99 0.68 7.42
C SER A 53 3.40 0.65 5.94
N VAL A 54 3.81 -0.51 5.44
CA VAL A 54 4.08 -0.76 4.02
C VAL A 54 3.02 -1.71 3.45
N VAL A 55 2.07 -1.15 2.70
CA VAL A 55 0.93 -1.88 2.14
C VAL A 55 1.31 -2.46 0.78
N THR A 56 1.41 -3.79 0.73
CA THR A 56 1.88 -4.53 -0.45
C THR A 56 0.76 -5.27 -1.20
N LYS A 57 -0.46 -5.27 -0.66
CA LYS A 57 -1.64 -5.97 -1.19
C LYS A 57 -2.90 -5.15 -0.88
N ASP A 58 -3.97 -5.41 -1.63
CA ASP A 58 -5.27 -4.80 -1.39
C ASP A 58 -5.74 -5.00 0.06
N VAL A 59 -6.34 -3.94 0.60
CA VAL A 59 -6.90 -3.91 1.95
C VAL A 59 -8.41 -4.06 1.84
N GLN A 60 -8.96 -5.08 2.48
CA GLN A 60 -10.40 -5.31 2.48
C GLN A 60 -11.15 -4.21 3.23
N ALA A 61 -12.41 -3.96 2.84
CA ALA A 61 -13.27 -2.99 3.51
C ALA A 61 -13.39 -3.30 5.01
N ARG A 62 -13.44 -2.25 5.84
CA ARG A 62 -13.62 -2.33 7.30
C ARG A 62 -12.56 -3.18 8.01
N THR A 63 -11.36 -3.35 7.45
CA THR A 63 -10.26 -4.03 8.12
C THR A 63 -9.26 -3.06 8.73
N ILE A 64 -8.57 -3.52 9.78
CA ILE A 64 -7.43 -2.82 10.38
C ILE A 64 -6.17 -3.54 9.92
N VAL A 65 -5.28 -2.84 9.21
CA VAL A 65 -3.98 -3.36 8.77
C VAL A 65 -2.84 -2.50 9.28
N TYR A 66 -1.71 -3.13 9.65
CA TYR A 66 -0.47 -2.41 9.95
C TYR A 66 0.76 -3.30 9.84
N GLY A 67 1.96 -2.71 9.78
CA GLY A 67 3.25 -3.41 9.76
C GLY A 67 4.05 -3.24 8.47
N VAL A 68 5.22 -3.88 8.41
CA VAL A 68 6.12 -3.92 7.26
C VAL A 68 6.54 -5.38 7.00
N PRO A 69 5.82 -6.13 6.13
CA PRO A 69 4.65 -5.71 5.36
C PRO A 69 3.39 -5.57 6.22
N ALA A 70 2.42 -4.77 5.76
CA ALA A 70 1.15 -4.61 6.45
C ALA A 70 0.30 -5.89 6.38
N THR A 71 -0.22 -6.34 7.52
CA THR A 71 -1.12 -7.50 7.62
C THR A 71 -2.39 -7.14 8.39
N GLN A 72 -3.45 -7.92 8.23
CA GLN A 72 -4.70 -7.71 8.97
C GLN A 72 -4.52 -8.06 10.45
N HIS A 73 -5.02 -7.18 11.32
CA HIS A 73 -4.97 -7.33 12.78
C HIS A 73 -6.33 -7.14 13.46
N GLY A 74 -7.37 -6.80 12.70
CA GLY A 74 -8.73 -6.67 13.23
C GLY A 74 -9.71 -6.09 12.22
N GLU A 75 -10.88 -5.72 12.71
CA GLU A 75 -11.96 -5.09 11.96
C GLU A 75 -12.35 -3.75 12.59
N VAL A 76 -12.85 -2.83 11.76
CA VAL A 76 -13.37 -1.53 12.19
C VAL A 76 -14.81 -1.70 12.63
N THR A 77 -15.02 -1.65 13.95
CA THR A 77 -16.36 -1.59 14.57
C THR A 77 -16.83 -0.14 14.63
N LEU A 78 -18.07 0.10 14.19
CA LEU A 78 -18.73 1.41 14.27
C LEU A 78 -19.51 1.55 15.58
#